data_AF-A0A6B3FWV5-F1
#
_entry.id   AF-A0A6B3FWV5-F1
#
_cell.length_a   1.000
_cell.length_b   1.000
_cell.length_c   1.000
_cell.angle_alpha   90.00
_cell.angle_beta   90.00
_cell.angle_gamma   90.00
#
_symmetry.space_group_name_H-M   'P 1'
#
loop_
_entity.id
_entity.type
_entity.pdbx_description
1 polymer ?
#
loop_
_entity_poly.entity_id
_entity_poly.type
_entity_poly.pdbx_seq_one_letter_code
_entity_poly.pdbx_strand_id
1 'polypeptide(L)'
;MTEVSSLTGRLLVAAPALTDPNFDRAVVLLLDHDEEGSLGVVLNRPTPVGVGDILASWAALTGEPDVVFQGGPVSLDSALGVAVIPGDEGPLGWRRVHGAIGLVDLETPPELLGPALGSLRIFAGYA
;
A
#
# COMPACT_ATOMS: atom_id res chain seq x y z
N MET A 1 25.67 -9.71 -15.04
CA MET A 1 24.59 -8.73 -14.86
C MET A 1 23.40 -9.52 -14.38
N THR A 2 22.98 -9.34 -13.13
CA THR A 2 21.84 -10.06 -12.57
C THR A 2 20.59 -9.50 -13.25
N GLU A 3 19.87 -10.32 -14.01
CA GLU A 3 18.56 -9.93 -14.52
C GLU A 3 17.67 -9.59 -13.32
N VAL A 4 17.18 -8.36 -13.29
CA VAL A 4 16.15 -7.97 -12.32
C VAL A 4 14.84 -8.49 -12.90
N SER A 5 14.50 -9.73 -12.55
CA SER A 5 13.31 -10.41 -13.08
C SER A 5 12.00 -9.77 -12.59
N SER A 6 12.05 -8.94 -11.55
CA SER A 6 10.92 -8.13 -11.11
C SER A 6 11.36 -6.90 -10.32
N LEU A 7 10.63 -5.79 -10.47
CA LEU A 7 10.78 -4.56 -9.70
C LEU A 7 9.83 -4.51 -8.48
N THR A 8 9.09 -5.58 -8.18
CA THR A 8 8.23 -5.67 -6.99
C THR A 8 9.00 -5.37 -5.71
N GLY A 9 8.42 -4.55 -4.83
CA GLY A 9 9.03 -4.07 -3.59
C GLY A 9 9.98 -2.88 -3.77
N ARG A 10 10.20 -2.40 -5.00
CA ARG A 10 11.00 -1.18 -5.24
C ARG A 10 10.14 0.08 -5.11
N LEU A 11 10.83 1.18 -4.82
CA LEU A 11 10.25 2.52 -4.82
C LEU A 11 10.60 3.24 -6.12
N LEU A 12 9.59 3.78 -6.79
CA LEU A 12 9.76 4.77 -7.86
C LEU A 12 9.63 6.16 -7.25
N VAL A 13 10.67 6.97 -7.40
CA VAL A 13 10.69 8.35 -6.90
C VAL A 13 10.58 9.29 -8.09
N ALA A 14 9.52 10.11 -8.10
CA ALA A 14 9.29 11.06 -9.16
C ALA A 14 10.47 12.04 -9.29
N ALA A 15 10.95 12.22 -10.52
CA ALA A 15 11.95 13.23 -10.81
C ALA A 15 11.37 14.63 -10.57
N PRO A 16 12.15 15.61 -10.08
CA PRO A 16 11.63 16.97 -9.82
C PRO A 16 11.02 17.68 -11.03
N ALA A 17 11.39 17.27 -12.25
CA ALA A 17 10.84 17.82 -13.49
C ALA A 17 9.53 17.16 -13.95
N LEU A 18 9.10 16.07 -13.31
CA LEU A 18 7.84 15.40 -13.63
C LEU A 18 6.67 16.21 -13.06
N THR A 19 5.91 16.86 -13.93
CA THR A 19 4.81 17.75 -13.55
C THR A 19 3.42 17.13 -13.71
N ASP A 20 3.33 15.84 -14.02
CA ASP A 20 2.03 15.15 -14.07
C ASP A 20 1.38 15.22 -12.68
N PRO A 21 0.17 15.78 -12.52
CA PRO A 21 -0.46 15.94 -11.22
C PRO A 21 -0.66 14.61 -10.47
N ASN A 22 -0.77 13.48 -11.17
CA ASN A 22 -0.90 12.16 -10.55
C ASN A 22 0.41 11.66 -9.93
N PHE A 23 1.55 12.19 -10.38
CA PHE A 23 2.87 11.72 -9.98
C PHE A 23 3.86 12.80 -9.55
N ASP A 24 3.47 14.08 -9.55
CA ASP A 24 4.29 15.18 -9.04
C ASP A 24 4.72 14.89 -7.59
N ARG A 25 6.04 14.89 -7.38
CA ARG A 25 6.74 14.52 -6.14
C ARG A 25 6.28 13.20 -5.51
N ALA A 26 5.71 12.29 -6.30
CA ALA A 26 5.20 11.02 -5.79
C ALA A 26 6.35 10.05 -5.46
N VAL A 27 6.12 9.25 -4.41
CA VAL A 27 6.91 8.06 -4.10
C VAL A 27 5.97 6.86 -4.23
N VAL A 28 6.19 6.04 -5.25
CA VAL A 28 5.34 4.88 -5.56
C VAL A 28 6.02 3.61 -5.09
N LEU A 29 5.35 2.78 -4.29
CA LEU A 29 5.78 1.41 -4.01
C LEU A 29 5.22 0.47 -5.07
N LEU A 30 6.07 -0.30 -5.74
CA LEU A 30 5.63 -1.37 -6.63
C LEU A 30 5.16 -2.58 -5.82
N LEU A 31 3.87 -2.86 -5.91
CA LEU A 31 3.19 -3.99 -5.27
C LEU A 31 3.27 -5.26 -6.12
N ASP A 32 3.30 -5.09 -7.44
CA ASP A 32 3.52 -6.15 -8.41
C ASP A 32 4.20 -5.62 -9.68
N HIS A 33 4.94 -6.47 -10.38
CA HIS A 33 5.65 -6.15 -11.62
C HIS A 33 6.04 -7.42 -12.36
N ASP A 34 5.51 -7.56 -13.57
CA ASP A 34 5.77 -8.66 -14.50
C ASP A 34 5.76 -8.16 -15.96
N GLU A 35 5.70 -9.09 -16.91
CA GLU A 35 5.66 -8.78 -18.35
C GLU A 35 4.33 -8.14 -18.80
N GLU A 36 3.25 -8.31 -18.04
CA GLU A 36 1.92 -7.78 -18.37
C GLU A 36 1.75 -6.34 -17.86
N GLY A 37 2.47 -5.97 -16.79
CA GLY A 37 2.48 -4.59 -16.33
C GLY A 37 3.08 -4.39 -14.94
N SER A 38 2.64 -3.32 -14.30
CA SER A 38 3.08 -2.95 -12.95
C SER A 38 1.90 -2.41 -12.18
N LEU A 39 1.85 -2.78 -10.90
CA LEU A 39 0.88 -2.26 -9.95
C LEU A 39 1.64 -1.55 -8.84
N GLY A 40 1.31 -0.29 -8.58
CA GLY A 40 1.94 0.50 -7.54
C GLY A 40 0.97 1.27 -6.68
N VAL A 41 1.48 1.82 -5.58
CA VAL A 41 0.72 2.69 -4.70
C VAL A 41 1.55 3.89 -4.26
N VAL A 42 0.99 5.09 -4.39
CA VAL A 42 1.62 6.35 -3.98
C VAL A 42 1.60 6.47 -2.46
N LEU A 43 2.78 6.47 -1.85
CA LEU A 43 2.96 6.39 -0.39
C LEU A 43 2.75 7.73 0.35
N ASN A 44 2.91 8.85 -0.35
CA ASN A 44 3.12 10.17 0.25
C ASN A 44 2.02 11.19 -0.07
N ARG A 45 0.79 10.73 -0.34
CA ARG A 45 -0.38 11.58 -0.59
C ARG A 45 -1.49 11.33 0.43
N PRO A 46 -1.37 11.84 1.67
CA PRO A 46 -2.46 11.75 2.62
C PRO A 46 -3.67 12.56 2.13
N THR A 47 -4.87 12.06 2.39
CA THR A 47 -6.14 12.77 2.14
C THR A 47 -6.68 13.33 3.47
N PRO A 48 -7.70 14.21 3.46
CA PRO A 48 -8.35 14.65 4.69
C PRO A 48 -9.37 13.62 5.25
N VAL A 49 -9.55 12.47 4.59
CA VAL A 49 -10.56 11.48 4.97
C VAL A 49 -9.99 10.52 6.01
N GLY A 50 -10.62 10.41 7.17
CA GLY A 50 -10.20 9.50 8.23
C GLY A 50 -10.43 8.05 7.84
N VAL A 51 -9.56 7.13 8.28
CA VAL A 51 -9.79 5.70 8.02
C VAL A 51 -11.09 5.24 8.66
N GLY A 52 -11.38 5.72 9.88
CA GLY A 52 -12.62 5.38 10.59
C GLY A 52 -13.91 5.74 9.86
N ASP A 53 -13.88 6.72 8.95
CA ASP A 53 -15.04 7.13 8.16
C ASP A 53 -15.39 6.12 7.05
N ILE A 54 -14.41 5.32 6.61
CA ILE A 54 -14.55 4.36 5.50
C ILE A 54 -14.46 2.91 6.01
N LEU A 55 -13.50 2.64 6.90
CA LEU A 55 -13.13 1.33 7.41
C LEU A 55 -13.05 1.36 8.94
N ALA A 56 -14.18 1.60 9.60
CA ALA A 56 -14.28 1.74 11.06
C ALA A 56 -13.62 0.57 11.84
N SER A 57 -13.72 -0.66 11.34
CA SER A 57 -13.11 -1.85 11.96
C SER A 57 -11.59 -1.87 11.90
N TRP A 58 -10.98 -1.13 10.97
CA TRP A 58 -9.53 -1.09 10.74
C TRP A 58 -8.84 0.11 11.38
N ALA A 59 -9.59 1.16 11.74
CA ALA A 59 -9.04 2.43 12.25
C ALA A 59 -8.20 2.27 13.52
N ALA A 60 -8.47 1.27 14.36
CA ALA A 60 -7.67 1.01 15.55
C ALA A 60 -6.28 0.42 15.25
N LEU A 61 -6.07 -0.08 14.02
CA LEU A 61 -4.86 -0.79 13.59
C LEU A 61 -3.95 0.04 12.67
N THR A 62 -4.42 1.21 12.22
CA THR A 62 -3.70 2.08 11.30
C THR A 62 -2.64 2.91 12.01
N GLY A 63 -1.52 3.15 11.31
CA GLY A 63 -0.46 4.04 11.79
C GLY A 63 -0.78 5.51 11.54
N GLU A 64 -0.06 6.41 12.21
CA GLU A 64 -0.21 7.84 11.99
C GLU A 64 0.35 8.31 10.62
N PRO A 65 -0.29 9.28 9.95
CA PRO A 65 -1.61 9.82 10.26
C PRO A 65 -2.73 8.82 9.93
N ASP A 66 -3.78 8.78 10.78
CA ASP A 66 -4.95 7.90 10.61
C ASP A 66 -5.93 8.43 9.54
N VAL A 67 -5.42 8.56 8.33
CA VAL A 67 -6.17 9.00 7.15
C VAL A 67 -5.94 8.04 6.00
N VAL A 68 -6.89 8.00 5.07
CA VAL A 68 -6.71 7.30 3.81
C VAL A 68 -5.72 8.08 2.94
N PHE A 69 -4.83 7.37 2.27
CA PHE A 69 -3.89 7.94 1.32
C PHE A 69 -4.42 7.76 -0.10
N GLN A 70 -4.20 8.72 -0.99
CA GLN A 70 -4.50 8.54 -2.41
C GLN A 70 -3.39 7.69 -3.03
N GLY A 71 -3.70 6.43 -3.31
CA GLY A 71 -2.76 5.43 -3.82
C GLY A 71 -2.46 5.53 -5.31
N GLY A 72 -3.31 6.23 -6.08
CA GLY A 72 -3.06 6.54 -7.48
C GLY A 72 -4.36 6.96 -8.17
N PRO A 73 -4.34 7.18 -9.50
CA PRO A 73 -5.50 7.67 -10.23
C PRO A 73 -6.51 6.57 -10.60
N VAL A 74 -6.15 5.29 -10.48
CA VAL A 74 -6.96 4.16 -10.95
C VAL A 74 -7.79 3.59 -9.80
N SER A 75 -9.06 3.26 -10.08
CA SER A 75 -9.97 2.57 -9.15
C SER A 75 -10.06 3.22 -7.75
N LEU A 76 -10.29 4.53 -7.71
CA LEU A 76 -10.39 5.31 -6.46
C LEU A 76 -11.48 4.82 -5.48
N ASP A 77 -12.46 4.06 -5.96
CA ASP A 77 -13.53 3.47 -5.15
C ASP A 77 -13.08 2.19 -4.42
N SER A 78 -11.85 1.71 -4.68
CA SER A 78 -11.26 0.52 -4.06
C SER A 78 -10.23 0.92 -3.00
N ALA A 79 -10.22 0.19 -1.88
CA ALA A 79 -9.25 0.36 -0.81
C ALA A 79 -8.19 -0.74 -0.83
N LEU A 80 -6.93 -0.37 -0.59
CA LEU A 80 -5.79 -1.28 -0.43
C LEU A 80 -5.17 -1.06 0.95
N GLY A 81 -4.95 -2.15 1.70
CA GLY A 81 -4.17 -2.12 2.93
C GLY A 81 -2.73 -2.52 2.65
N VAL A 82 -1.76 -1.63 2.91
CA VAL A 82 -0.34 -2.01 2.92
C VAL A 82 0.11 -2.07 4.36
N ALA A 83 0.65 -3.21 4.77
CA ALA A 83 1.14 -3.39 6.11
C ALA A 83 2.59 -3.85 6.16
N VAL A 84 3.16 -3.76 7.36
CA VAL A 84 4.40 -4.39 7.76
C VAL A 84 4.05 -5.49 8.75
N ILE A 85 4.31 -6.74 8.38
CA ILE A 85 4.16 -7.92 9.24
C ILE A 85 5.55 -8.55 9.39
N PRO A 86 6.18 -8.46 10.58
CA PRO A 86 7.47 -9.08 10.84
C PRO A 86 7.42 -10.61 10.74
N GLY A 87 8.51 -11.21 10.28
CA GLY A 87 8.67 -12.67 10.19
C GLY A 87 8.44 -13.25 8.79
N ASP A 88 8.66 -14.56 8.68
CA ASP A 88 8.65 -15.28 7.40
C ASP A 88 7.29 -15.91 7.06
N GLU A 89 6.42 -16.14 8.04
CA GLU A 89 5.03 -16.58 7.82
C GLU A 89 4.07 -15.45 8.18
N GLY A 90 3.06 -15.23 7.34
CA GLY A 90 2.02 -14.22 7.59
C GLY A 90 0.68 -14.88 7.94
N PRO A 91 -0.20 -14.16 8.66
CA PRO A 91 -1.54 -14.64 8.99
C PRO A 91 -2.43 -14.73 7.74
N LEU A 92 -3.65 -15.28 7.90
CA LEU A 92 -4.66 -15.27 6.85
C LEU A 92 -5.00 -13.82 6.44
N GLY A 93 -5.23 -13.59 5.14
CA GLY A 93 -5.52 -12.26 4.61
C GLY A 93 -4.27 -11.40 4.39
N TRP A 94 -3.07 -11.96 4.52
CA TRP A 94 -1.81 -11.28 4.18
C TRP A 94 -1.15 -11.88 2.95
N ARG A 95 -0.66 -11.00 2.06
CA ARG A 95 0.19 -11.37 0.92
C ARG A 95 1.48 -10.57 0.94
N ARG A 96 2.61 -11.25 1.13
CA ARG A 96 3.94 -10.62 1.11
C ARG A 96 4.24 -10.02 -0.27
N VAL A 97 4.75 -8.80 -0.28
CA VAL A 97 5.31 -8.11 -1.45
C VAL A 97 6.84 -8.16 -1.40
N HIS A 98 7.44 -7.68 -0.32
CA HIS A 98 8.90 -7.70 -0.16
C HIS A 98 9.31 -7.60 1.31
N GLY A 99 10.16 -8.53 1.77
CA GLY A 99 10.56 -8.60 3.18
C GLY A 99 9.35 -8.67 4.11
N ALA A 100 9.24 -7.71 5.03
CA ALA A 100 8.09 -7.60 5.94
C ALA A 100 6.91 -6.80 5.35
N ILE A 101 7.04 -6.23 4.15
CA ILE A 101 6.00 -5.40 3.52
C ILE A 101 5.09 -6.25 2.64
N GLY A 102 3.80 -5.95 2.65
CA GLY A 102 2.80 -6.72 1.94
C GLY A 102 1.41 -6.11 1.98
N LEU A 103 0.49 -6.79 1.33
CA LEU A 103 -0.90 -6.38 1.19
C LEU A 103 -1.78 -7.13 2.17
N VAL A 104 -2.76 -6.41 2.69
CA VAL A 104 -3.82 -6.90 3.55
C VAL A 104 -5.11 -6.95 2.75
N ASP A 105 -5.77 -8.11 2.80
CA ASP A 105 -7.15 -8.25 2.42
C ASP A 105 -8.05 -7.60 3.47
N LEU A 106 -8.67 -6.48 3.09
CA LEU A 106 -9.51 -5.68 3.99
C LEU A 106 -10.88 -6.32 4.25
N GLU A 107 -11.24 -7.38 3.53
CA GLU A 107 -12.43 -8.21 3.81
C GLU A 107 -12.18 -9.22 4.92
N THR A 108 -10.91 -9.52 5.22
CA THR A 108 -10.54 -10.38 6.35
C THR A 108 -10.80 -9.67 7.69
N PRO A 109 -11.37 -10.33 8.71
CA PRO A 109 -11.56 -9.71 10.02
C PRO A 109 -10.24 -9.17 10.61
N PRO A 110 -10.19 -7.90 11.07
CA PRO A 110 -8.96 -7.24 11.53
C PRO A 110 -8.31 -7.97 12.71
N GLU A 111 -9.11 -8.65 13.54
CA GLU A 111 -8.67 -9.42 14.71
C GLU A 111 -7.69 -10.56 14.35
N LEU A 112 -7.75 -11.06 13.11
CA LEU A 112 -6.87 -12.12 12.62
C LEU A 112 -5.47 -11.59 12.24
N LEU A 113 -5.37 -10.30 11.92
CA LEU A 113 -4.16 -9.64 11.45
C LEU A 113 -3.51 -8.79 12.54
N GLY A 114 -4.33 -8.15 13.38
CA GLY A 114 -3.91 -7.22 14.43
C GLY A 114 -2.73 -7.68 15.29
N PRO A 115 -2.73 -8.93 15.84
CA PRO A 115 -1.63 -9.42 16.66
C PRO A 115 -0.26 -9.52 15.95
N ALA A 116 -0.25 -9.67 14.62
CA ALA A 116 0.96 -9.79 13.81
C ALA A 116 1.36 -8.46 13.15
N LEU A 117 0.50 -7.45 13.24
CA LEU A 117 0.64 -6.19 12.52
C LEU A 117 1.67 -5.27 13.20
N GLY A 118 2.72 -4.91 12.50
CA GLY A 118 3.66 -3.87 12.94
C GLY A 118 3.18 -2.46 12.60
N SER A 119 2.68 -2.27 11.38
CA SER A 119 2.07 -1.01 10.94
C SER A 119 1.14 -1.26 9.76
N LEU A 120 0.09 -0.46 9.62
CA LEU A 120 -0.84 -0.51 8.48
C LEU A 120 -1.12 0.90 7.97
N ARG A 121 -1.23 1.02 6.65
CA ARG A 121 -1.74 2.22 5.97
C ARG A 121 -2.76 1.82 4.92
N ILE A 122 -3.84 2.61 4.84
CA ILE A 122 -4.93 2.42 3.89
C ILE A 122 -4.78 3.38 2.73
N PHE A 123 -5.00 2.88 1.53
CA PHE A 123 -4.92 3.64 0.29
C PHE A 123 -6.21 3.51 -0.50
N ALA A 124 -6.66 4.61 -1.12
CA ALA A 124 -7.72 4.61 -2.13
C ALA A 124 -7.08 4.62 -3.53
N GLY A 125 -7.45 3.63 -4.35
CA GLY A 125 -6.91 3.45 -5.68
C GLY A 125 -5.44 3.03 -5.74
N TYR A 126 -4.93 2.88 -6.96
CA TYR A 126 -3.57 2.46 -7.27
C TYR A 126 -3.03 3.14 -8.54
N ALA A 127 -1.74 2.94 -8.78
CA ALA A 127 -0.96 3.53 -9.88
C ALA A 127 -0.42 2.46 -10.83
#